data_AF-A0A5M3WSI4-F1
#
_entry.id   AF-A0A5M3WSI4-F1
#
_cell.length_a   1.000
_cell.length_b   1.000
_cell.length_c   1.000
_cell.angle_alpha   90.00
_cell.angle_beta   90.00
_cell.angle_gamma   90.00
#
_symmetry.space_group_name_H-M   'P 1'
#
loop_
_entity.id
_entity.type
_entity.pdbx_description
1 polymer ?
#
loop_
_entity_poly.entity_id
_entity_poly.type
_entity_poly.pdbx_seq_one_letter_code
_entity_poly.pdbx_strand_id
1 'polypeptide(L)' 'MNLQQAQDTMQAAGFYLLRDRDATGQNRFQVNDRNWIVTRQEPPADQTLPISTVVTLWAKKIGE' A
#
# COMPACT_ATOMS: atom_id res chain seq x y z
N MET A 1 3.89 3.93 -8.38
CA MET A 1 4.65 2.89 -7.66
C MET A 1 3.78 1.64 -7.58
N ASN A 2 4.33 0.46 -7.87
CA ASN A 2 3.54 -0.78 -7.68
C ASN A 2 3.44 -1.14 -6.18
N LEU A 3 2.50 -2.02 -5.82
CA LEU A 3 2.22 -2.32 -4.41
C LEU A 3 3.42 -2.91 -3.68
N GLN A 4 4.20 -3.79 -4.33
CA GLN A 4 5.44 -4.34 -3.76
C GLN A 4 6.44 -3.23 -3.43
N GLN A 5 6.71 -2.35 -4.39
CA GLN A 5 7.64 -1.24 -4.18
C GLN A 5 7.19 -0.30 -3.05
N ALA A 6 5.87 -0.11 -2.89
CA ALA A 6 5.33 0.71 -1.81
C ALA A 6 5.52 0.05 -0.44
N GLN A 7 5.28 -1.25 -0.34
CA GLN A 7 5.55 -2.00 0.88
C GLN A 7 7.05 -2.01 1.20
N ASP A 8 7.92 -2.28 0.23
CA ASP A 8 9.37 -2.27 0.40
C ASP A 8 9.86 -0.89 0.88
N THR A 9 9.32 0.19 0.33
CA THR A 9 9.64 1.56 0.74
C THR A 9 9.25 1.82 2.20
N MET A 10 8.05 1.40 2.61
CA MET A 10 7.57 1.57 3.97
C MET A 10 8.36 0.72 4.98
N GLN A 11 8.70 -0.51 4.61
CA GLN A 11 9.53 -1.40 5.43
C GLN A 11 10.95 -0.87 5.58
N ALA A 12 11.55 -0.33 4.50
CA ALA A 12 12.85 0.33 4.57
C ALA A 12 12.84 1.56 5.50
N ALA A 13 11.69 2.25 5.60
CA ALA A 13 11.47 3.34 6.56
C ALA A 13 11.16 2.84 7.99
N GLY A 14 11.08 1.53 8.21
CA GLY A 14 10.88 0.91 9.53
C GLY A 14 9.43 0.57 9.87
N PHE A 15 8.46 0.88 8.99
CA PHE A 15 7.06 0.50 9.22
C PHE A 15 6.88 -1.01 9.06
N TYR A 16 6.11 -1.60 9.97
CA TYR A 16 5.89 -3.05 9.99
C TYR A 16 4.41 -3.45 10.02
N LEU A 17 3.49 -2.50 10.22
CA LEU A 17 2.04 -2.73 10.18
C LEU A 17 1.45 -2.22 8.87
N LEU A 18 1.67 -2.97 7.79
CA LEU A 18 1.14 -2.65 6.46
C LEU A 18 -0.14 -3.45 6.18
N ARG A 19 -1.13 -2.78 5.58
CA ARG A 19 -2.35 -3.39 5.07
C ARG A 19 -2.52 -3.04 3.61
N ASP A 20 -3.10 -3.95 2.85
CA ASP A 20 -3.43 -3.74 1.45
C ASP A 20 -4.96 -3.80 1.25
N ARG A 21 -5.44 -3.01 0.30
CA ARG A 21 -6.87 -2.90 -0.04
C ARG A 21 -7.05 -2.67 -1.53
N ASP A 22 -8.07 -3.31 -2.09
CA ASP A 22 -8.51 -3.04 -3.46
C ASP A 22 -9.19 -1.65 -3.53
N ALA A 23 -8.56 -0.73 -4.24
CA ALA A 23 -9.02 0.63 -4.45
C ALA A 23 -10.33 0.70 -5.25
N THR A 24 -10.68 -0.34 -6.02
CA THR A 24 -11.90 -0.36 -6.82
C THR A 24 -13.12 -0.84 -6.02
N GLY A 25 -12.95 -1.26 -4.77
CA GLY A 25 -14.04 -1.80 -3.94
C GLY A 25 -14.49 -3.22 -4.30
N GLN A 26 -13.78 -3.91 -5.21
CA GLN A 26 -14.09 -5.29 -5.62
C GLN A 26 -13.65 -6.34 -4.58
N ASN A 27 -12.97 -5.93 -3.49
CA ASN A 27 -12.49 -6.80 -2.41
C ASN A 27 -11.63 -7.99 -2.89
N ARG A 28 -10.80 -7.78 -3.91
CA ARG A 28 -9.91 -8.83 -4.43
C ARG A 28 -8.64 -8.96 -3.61
N PHE A 29 -8.12 -10.19 -3.53
CA PHE A 29 -6.80 -10.45 -2.99
C PHE A 29 -5.71 -10.04 -3.98
N GLN A 30 -4.74 -9.25 -3.50
CA GLN A 30 -3.57 -8.84 -4.27
C GLN A 30 -2.52 -9.96 -4.20
N VAL A 31 -2.67 -11.00 -5.02
CA VAL A 31 -1.78 -12.18 -4.97
C VAL A 31 -0.39 -11.90 -5.58
N ASN A 32 -0.32 -11.00 -6.55
CA ASN A 32 0.93 -10.54 -7.15
C ASN A 32 0.98 -9.02 -7.10
N ASP A 33 1.54 -8.47 -6.03
CA ASP A 33 1.59 -7.04 -5.73
C ASP A 33 2.25 -6.20 -6.83
N ARG A 34 3.14 -6.79 -7.65
CA ARG A 34 3.73 -6.09 -8.79
C ARG A 34 2.73 -5.79 -9.90
N ASN A 35 1.60 -6.49 -9.95
CA ASN A 35 0.51 -6.25 -10.91
C ASN A 35 -0.50 -5.20 -10.42
N TRP A 36 -0.23 -4.56 -9.29
CA TRP A 36 -1.11 -3.56 -8.68
C TRP A 36 -0.38 -2.23 -8.54
N ILE A 37 -1.09 -1.14 -8.81
CA ILE A 37 -0.59 0.23 -8.65
C ILE A 37 -1.26 0.89 -7.45
N VAL A 38 -0.45 1.42 -6.53
CA VAL A 38 -0.97 2.18 -5.37
C VAL A 38 -1.57 3.49 -5.86
N THR A 39 -2.78 3.77 -5.39
CA THR A 39 -3.57 4.96 -5.75
C THR A 39 -3.69 5.95 -4.60
N ARG A 40 -3.69 5.45 -3.35
CA ARG A 40 -3.67 6.25 -2.14
C ARG A 40 -3.14 5.43 -0.97
N GLN A 41 -2.75 6.12 0.10
CA GLN A 41 -2.43 5.51 1.39
C GLN A 41 -3.19 6.21 2.51
N GLU A 42 -3.34 5.51 3.63
CA GLU A 42 -3.89 6.04 4.86
C GLU A 42 -3.06 5.57 6.07
N PRO A 43 -2.53 6.47 6.91
CA PRO A 43 -2.58 7.93 6.81
C PRO A 43 -1.89 8.50 5.55
N PRO A 44 -2.19 9.75 5.15
CA PRO A 44 -1.54 10.40 4.02
C PRO A 44 -0.02 10.45 4.18
N ALA A 45 0.68 10.50 3.04
CA ALA A 45 2.12 10.65 3.00
C ALA A 45 2.59 12.01 3.57
N ASP A 46 3.91 12.20 3.62
CA ASP A 46 4.58 13.44 4.03
C ASP A 46 4.34 13.85 5.49
N GLN A 47 4.13 12.86 6.35
CA GLN A 47 3.99 13.04 7.80
C GLN A 47 5.04 12.21 8.54
N THR A 48 5.53 12.73 9.66
CA THR A 48 6.33 11.93 10.59
C THR A 48 5.38 11.14 11.49
N LEU A 49 5.36 9.83 11.32
CA LEU A 49 4.48 8.92 12.06
C LEU A 49 5.30 7.90 12.85
N PRO A 50 4.82 7.42 14.00
CA PRO A 50 5.42 6.26 14.66
C PRO A 50 5.45 5.06 13.72
N ILE A 51 6.54 4.29 13.72
CA ILE A 51 6.67 3.06 12.90
C ILE A 51 5.64 1.98 13.24
N SER A 52 5.00 2.10 14.42
CA SER A 52 3.86 1.28 14.86
C SER A 52 2.52 1.74 14.30
N THR A 53 2.49 2.76 13.42
CA THR A 53 1.26 3.22 12.77
C THR A 53 0.85 2.20 11.72
N VAL A 54 -0.43 1.84 11.70
CA VAL A 54 -0.98 1.00 10.64
C VAL A 54 -1.09 1.86 9.38
N VAL A 55 -0.41 1.46 8.31
CA VAL A 55 -0.49 2.10 7.00
C VAL A 55 -1.28 1.19 6.05
N THR A 56 -2.38 1.71 5.51
CA THR A 56 -3.19 1.02 4.51
C THR A 56 -2.85 1.54 3.12
N LEU A 57 -2.38 0.66 2.24
CA LEU A 57 -2.09 0.94 0.85
C LEU A 57 -3.27 0.49 0.00
N TRP A 58 -3.91 1.43 -0.69
CA TRP A 58 -5.01 1.14 -1.59
C TRP A 58 -4.48 1.04 -3.01
N ALA A 59 -4.66 -0.10 -3.66
CA ALA A 59 -4.15 -0.35 -5.00
C ALA A 59 -5.24 -0.85 -5.95
N LYS A 60 -5.08 -0.58 -7.25
CA LYS A 60 -5.89 -1.19 -8.33
C LYS A 60 -5.01 -2.02 -9.25
N LYS A 61 -5.59 -2.97 -9.99
CA LYS A 61 -4.82 -3.77 -10.92
C LYS A 61 -4.38 -2.91 -12.10
N ILE A 62 -3.18 -3.14 -12.61
CA ILE A 62 -2.66 -2.39 -13.77
C ILE A 62 -3.58 -2.64 -14.98
N GLY A 63 -3.98 -1.55 -15.64
CA GLY A 63 -4.88 -1.58 -16.80
C GLY A 63 -6.36 -1.36 -16.47
N GLU A 64 -6.71 -1.22 -15.19
CA GLU A 64 -8.03 -0.75 -14.74
C GLU A 64 -8.09 0.78 -14.59
#